data_AF-A0A932WYK6-F1
#
_entry.id   AF-A0A932WYK6-F1
#
_cell.length_a   1.000
_cell.length_b   1.000
_cell.length_c   1.000
_cell.angle_alpha   90.00
_cell.angle_beta   90.00
_cell.angle_gamma   90.00
#
_symmetry.space_group_name_H-M   'P 1'
#
loop_
_entity.id
_entity.type
_entity.pdbx_description
1 polymer ?
#
loop_
_entity_poly.entity_id
_entity_poly.type
_entity_poly.pdbx_seq_one_letter_code
_entity_poly.pdbx_strand_id
1 'polypeptide(L)'
;MHEMGLFPVRRAIERLRAGLFDPVAVERLTMEEEVVVTNFSKGLKALEKGESSHLCISGSYGQGKSHNLTYLHRQALSQGYAASLLQLDVREVPFHQFSIVYQSLMQNLS
;
A
#
# COMPACT_ATOMS: atom_id res chain seq x y z
N MET A 1 -18.31 6.77 8.75
CA MET A 1 -17.58 7.71 7.87
C MET A 1 -17.12 8.89 8.73
N HIS A 2 -15.83 9.03 9.02
CA HIS A 2 -15.32 10.20 9.72
C HIS A 2 -15.34 11.42 8.79
N GLU A 3 -16.00 12.50 9.21
CA GLU A 3 -15.99 13.81 8.56
C GLU A 3 -14.56 14.36 8.57
N MET A 4 -14.05 14.72 7.40
CA MET A 4 -12.69 15.24 7.26
C MET A 4 -12.74 16.76 7.23
N GLY A 5 -11.80 17.40 7.93
CA GLY A 5 -11.67 18.87 7.87
C GLY A 5 -11.45 19.35 6.43
N LEU A 6 -11.91 20.57 6.14
CA LEU A 6 -11.79 21.19 4.80
C LEU A 6 -10.33 21.27 4.31
N PHE A 7 -9.39 21.37 5.24
CA PHE A 7 -7.97 21.57 4.95
C PHE A 7 -7.29 20.32 4.33
N PRO A 8 -7.35 19.11 4.92
CA PRO A 8 -6.85 17.89 4.27
C PRO A 8 -7.41 17.64 2.87
N VAL A 9 -8.72 17.87 2.66
CA VAL A 9 -9.37 17.71 1.35
C VAL A 9 -8.76 18.67 0.33
N ARG A 10 -8.67 19.95 0.68
CA ARG A 10 -8.13 20.97 -0.22
C ARG A 10 -6.66 20.68 -0.56
N ARG A 11 -5.86 20.27 0.43
CA ARG A 11 -4.45 19.88 0.20
C ARG A 11 -4.36 18.73 -0.80
N ALA A 12 -5.18 17.70 -0.64
CA ALA A 12 -5.18 16.54 -1.54
C ALA A 12 -5.50 16.97 -2.99
N ILE A 13 -6.53 17.80 -3.19
CA ILE A 13 -6.91 18.31 -4.52
C ILE A 13 -5.77 19.14 -5.14
N GLU A 14 -5.18 20.07 -4.40
CA GLU A 14 -4.10 20.92 -4.93
C GLU A 14 -2.85 20.12 -5.31
N ARG A 15 -2.52 19.08 -4.54
CA ARG A 15 -1.39 18.20 -4.85
C ARG A 15 -1.66 17.38 -6.12
N LEU A 16 -2.85 16.80 -6.25
CA LEU A 16 -3.25 16.09 -7.46
C LEU A 16 -3.22 17.01 -8.69
N ARG A 17 -3.68 18.26 -8.55
CA ARG A 17 -3.63 19.28 -9.61
C ARG A 17 -2.21 19.59 -10.07
N ALA A 18 -1.24 19.52 -9.16
CA ALA A 18 0.19 19.69 -9.45
C ALA A 18 0.88 18.40 -9.92
N GLY A 19 0.15 17.29 -10.10
CA GLY A 19 0.72 15.98 -10.43
C GLY A 19 1.50 15.32 -9.29
N LEU A 20 1.26 15.75 -8.05
CA LEU A 20 1.92 15.26 -6.85
C LEU A 20 1.09 14.21 -6.12
N PHE A 21 1.78 13.21 -5.57
CA PHE A 21 1.19 12.20 -4.69
C PHE A 21 0.66 12.83 -3.40
N ASP A 22 -0.54 12.44 -2.94
CA ASP A 22 -1.06 12.78 -1.61
C ASP A 22 -1.70 11.57 -0.92
N PRO A 23 -1.33 11.30 0.36
CA PRO A 23 -1.91 10.22 1.15
C PRO A 23 -3.44 10.17 1.24
N VAL A 24 -4.06 11.32 1.44
CA VAL A 24 -5.51 11.49 1.63
C VAL A 24 -6.23 11.25 0.31
N ALA A 25 -5.63 11.68 -0.81
CA ALA A 25 -6.14 11.35 -2.14
C ALA A 25 -6.20 9.83 -2.37
N VAL A 26 -5.15 9.09 -2.01
CA VAL A 26 -5.16 7.62 -2.15
C VAL A 26 -6.24 6.98 -1.26
N GLU A 27 -6.44 7.46 -0.04
CA GLU A 27 -7.45 6.87 0.84
C GLU A 27 -8.88 7.12 0.34
N ARG A 28 -9.16 8.30 -0.24
CA ARG A 28 -10.55 8.74 -0.51
C ARG A 28 -10.96 8.78 -1.98
N LEU A 29 -10.01 8.82 -2.91
CA LEU A 29 -10.26 9.00 -4.35
C LEU A 29 -9.86 7.78 -5.18
N THR A 30 -9.43 6.70 -4.55
CA THR A 30 -9.12 5.45 -5.27
C THR A 30 -10.41 4.78 -5.70
N MET A 31 -10.57 4.57 -7.01
CA MET A 31 -11.53 3.60 -7.53
C MET A 31 -10.82 2.24 -7.58
N GLU A 32 -11.23 1.37 -6.68
CA GLU A 32 -10.60 0.06 -6.49
C GLU A 32 -11.06 -0.93 -7.55
N GLU A 33 -10.14 -1.79 -7.97
CA GLU A 33 -10.51 -3.01 -8.67
C GLU A 33 -11.02 -4.00 -7.60
N GLU A 34 -12.34 -4.25 -7.60
CA GLU A 34 -13.05 -5.01 -6.57
C GLU A 34 -12.41 -6.37 -6.26
N VAL A 35 -11.79 -6.99 -7.26
CA VAL A 35 -11.07 -8.27 -7.15
C VAL A 35 -9.85 -8.16 -6.23
N VAL A 36 -9.06 -7.10 -6.32
CA VAL A 36 -7.82 -6.93 -5.52
C VAL A 36 -8.16 -6.80 -4.05
N VAL A 37 -9.13 -5.94 -3.73
CA VAL A 37 -9.52 -5.64 -2.34
C VAL A 37 -10.25 -6.83 -1.71
N THR A 38 -11.05 -7.55 -2.49
CA THR A 38 -11.67 -8.80 -2.04
C THR A 38 -10.63 -9.85 -1.69
N ASN A 39 -9.62 -10.07 -2.54
CA ASN A 39 -8.57 -11.05 -2.28
C ASN A 39 -7.67 -10.64 -1.10
N PHE A 40 -7.34 -9.36 -0.97
CA PHE A 40 -6.62 -8.84 0.18
C PHE A 40 -7.40 -9.07 1.48
N SER A 41 -8.69 -8.76 1.50
CA SER A 41 -9.56 -8.95 2.67
C SER A 41 -9.71 -10.43 3.06
N LYS A 42 -9.75 -11.35 2.07
CA LYS A 42 -9.71 -12.79 2.34
C LYS A 42 -8.39 -13.19 3.01
N GLY A 43 -7.28 -12.61 2.57
CA GLY A 43 -5.96 -12.82 3.16
C GLY A 43 -5.86 -12.36 4.60
N LEU A 44 -6.42 -11.19 4.94
CA LEU A 44 -6.48 -10.71 6.33
C LEU A 44 -7.30 -11.64 7.23
N LYS A 45 -8.44 -12.15 6.74
CA LYS A 45 -9.25 -13.13 7.48
C LYS A 45 -8.53 -14.47 7.69
N ALA A 46 -7.67 -14.88 6.76
CA ALA A 46 -6.84 -16.06 6.93
C ALA A 46 -5.75 -15.81 7.98
N LEU A 47 -5.14 -14.63 7.98
CA LEU A 47 -4.15 -14.21 8.97
C LEU A 47 -4.70 -14.26 10.40
N GLU A 48 -5.95 -13.82 10.61
CA GLU A 48 -6.64 -13.92 11.91
C GLU A 48 -6.84 -15.35 12.41
N LYS A 49 -6.83 -16.33 11.50
CA LYS A 49 -6.90 -17.77 11.82
C LYS A 49 -5.51 -18.39 12.01
N GLY A 50 -4.44 -17.60 11.91
CA GLY A 50 -3.06 -18.07 11.97
C GLY A 50 -2.54 -18.65 10.64
N GLU A 51 -3.24 -18.43 9.52
CA GLU A 51 -2.83 -18.89 8.20
C GLU A 51 -2.07 -17.79 7.44
N SER A 52 -1.08 -18.16 6.64
CA SER A 52 -0.38 -17.23 5.74
C SER A 52 -1.11 -17.10 4.41
N SER A 53 -1.16 -15.89 3.85
CA SER A 53 -1.67 -15.65 2.49
C SER A 53 -0.73 -14.76 1.68
N HIS A 54 -0.83 -14.85 0.35
CA HIS A 54 -0.03 -14.07 -0.59
C HIS A 54 -0.91 -13.52 -1.70
N LEU A 55 -0.64 -12.28 -2.11
CA LEU A 55 -1.30 -11.60 -3.23
C LEU A 55 -0.23 -11.03 -4.15
N CYS A 56 -0.29 -11.36 -5.44
CA CYS A 56 0.59 -10.81 -6.47
C CYS A 56 -0.22 -9.93 -7.42
N ILE A 57 0.19 -8.66 -7.58
CA ILE A 57 -0.42 -7.71 -8.51
C ILE A 57 0.57 -7.45 -9.64
N SER A 58 0.21 -7.91 -10.84
CA SER A 58 1.04 -7.80 -12.05
C SER A 58 0.33 -6.97 -13.10
N GLY A 59 1.09 -6.20 -13.88
CA GLY A 59 0.54 -5.36 -14.93
C GLY A 59 1.56 -4.36 -15.47
N SER A 60 1.25 -3.74 -16.60
CA SER A 60 2.14 -2.78 -17.28
C SER A 60 2.46 -1.54 -16.43
N TYR A 61 3.51 -0.80 -16.80
CA TYR A 61 3.84 0.48 -16.17
C TYR A 61 2.67 1.47 -16.27
N GLY A 62 2.46 2.28 -15.24
CA GLY A 62 1.36 3.25 -15.18
C GLY A 62 -0.01 2.70 -14.79
N GLN A 63 -0.18 1.39 -14.62
CA GLN A 63 -1.47 0.75 -14.28
C GLN A 63 -1.85 0.81 -12.77
N GLY A 64 -1.31 1.77 -12.02
CA GLY A 64 -1.71 1.98 -10.61
C GLY A 64 -1.24 0.92 -9.60
N LYS A 65 -0.31 0.02 -9.92
CA LYS A 65 0.16 -1.02 -8.97
C LYS A 65 0.70 -0.47 -7.65
N SER A 66 1.62 0.49 -7.71
CA SER A 66 2.18 1.13 -6.51
C SER A 66 1.12 1.88 -5.71
N HIS A 67 0.14 2.47 -6.42
CA HIS A 67 -1.01 3.13 -5.82
C HIS A 67 -1.89 2.13 -5.06
N ASN A 68 -2.22 0.99 -5.67
CA ASN A 68 -2.98 -0.10 -5.03
C ASN A 68 -2.25 -0.64 -3.80
N LEU A 69 -0.95 -0.92 -3.88
CA LEU A 69 -0.18 -1.39 -2.71
C LEU A 69 -0.16 -0.36 -1.58
N THR A 70 -0.04 0.92 -1.90
CA THR A 70 -0.09 2.00 -0.90
C THR A 70 -1.47 2.08 -0.23
N TYR A 71 -2.54 1.93 -1.01
CA TYR A 71 -3.90 1.88 -0.50
C TYR A 71 -4.11 0.70 0.46
N LEU A 72 -3.77 -0.52 0.03
CA LEU A 72 -3.91 -1.73 0.85
C LEU A 72 -3.09 -1.65 2.14
N HIS A 73 -1.89 -1.08 2.08
CA HIS A 73 -1.06 -0.84 3.24
C HIS A 73 -1.74 0.10 4.25
N ARG A 74 -2.31 1.23 3.80
CA ARG A 74 -3.10 2.11 4.68
C ARG A 74 -4.34 1.42 5.25
N GLN A 75 -5.02 0.64 4.43
CA GLN A 75 -6.18 -0.13 4.87
C GLN A 75 -5.80 -1.10 6.00
N ALA A 76 -4.70 -1.85 5.87
CA ALA A 76 -4.20 -2.74 6.91
C ALA A 76 -3.87 -1.99 8.21
N LEU A 77 -3.14 -0.87 8.12
CA LEU A 77 -2.83 -0.04 9.29
C LEU A 77 -4.11 0.48 9.97
N SER A 78 -5.10 0.92 9.19
CA SER A 78 -6.38 1.43 9.73
C SER A 78 -7.20 0.36 10.46
N GLN A 79 -6.97 -0.92 10.13
CA GLN A 79 -7.60 -2.06 10.79
C GLN A 79 -6.78 -2.59 11.98
N GLY A 80 -5.66 -1.94 12.33
CA GLY A 80 -4.83 -2.28 13.48
C GLY A 80 -3.77 -3.36 13.21
N TYR A 81 -3.54 -3.74 11.96
CA TYR A 81 -2.46 -4.67 11.62
C TYR A 81 -1.10 -3.98 11.63
N ALA A 82 -0.06 -4.69 12.08
CA ALA A 82 1.31 -4.31 11.83
C ALA A 82 1.65 -4.58 10.36
N ALA A 83 1.84 -3.53 9.58
CA ALA A 83 2.13 -3.61 8.16
C ALA A 83 3.39 -2.83 7.81
N SER A 84 4.17 -3.34 6.86
CA SER A 84 5.34 -2.67 6.28
C SER A 84 5.18 -2.60 4.76
N LEU A 85 5.69 -1.53 4.14
CA LEU A 85 5.69 -1.34 2.69
C LEU A 85 7.12 -1.09 2.24
N LEU A 86 7.67 -2.02 1.45
CA LEU A 86 9.05 -1.97 0.98
C LEU A 86 9.10 -1.86 -0.54
N GLN A 87 9.98 -0.99 -1.03
CA GLN A 87 10.34 -0.91 -2.44
C GLN A 87 11.67 -1.66 -2.66
N LEU A 88 11.62 -2.70 -3.50
CA LEU A 88 12.78 -3.50 -3.88
C LEU A 88 13.21 -3.12 -5.30
N ASP A 89 14.06 -2.12 -5.43
CA ASP A 89 14.71 -1.81 -6.70
C ASP A 89 15.92 -2.73 -6.88
N VAL A 90 16.02 -3.43 -8.02
CA VAL A 90 17.14 -4.35 -8.30
C VAL A 90 18.50 -3.65 -8.25
N ARG A 91 18.56 -2.34 -8.49
CA ARG A 91 19.78 -1.53 -8.45
C ARG A 91 20.23 -1.18 -7.03
N GLU A 92 19.29 -1.06 -6.09
CA GLU A 92 19.55 -0.67 -4.70
C GLU A 92 19.53 -1.87 -3.76
N VAL A 93 18.60 -2.79 -3.99
CA VAL A 93 18.35 -4.00 -3.21
C VAL A 93 18.32 -5.22 -4.15
N PRO A 94 19.49 -5.66 -4.63
CA PRO A 94 19.56 -6.80 -5.54
C PRO A 94 19.08 -8.08 -4.86
N PHE A 95 18.11 -8.76 -5.47
CA PHE A 95 17.50 -9.99 -4.93
C PHE A 95 18.50 -11.14 -4.72
N HIS A 96 19.66 -11.12 -5.38
CA HIS A 96 20.71 -12.12 -5.17
C HIS A 96 21.52 -11.88 -3.88
N GLN A 97 21.37 -10.72 -3.22
CA GLN A 97 22.02 -10.39 -1.94
C GLN A 97 20.98 -10.35 -0.82
N PHE A 98 20.57 -11.54 -0.36
CA PHE A 98 19.50 -11.68 0.64
C PHE A 98 19.78 -10.95 1.97
N SER A 99 21.05 -10.72 2.32
CA SER A 99 21.41 -9.92 3.50
C SER A 99 20.91 -8.47 3.38
N ILE A 100 21.02 -7.85 2.20
CA ILE A 100 20.56 -6.49 1.93
C ILE A 100 19.02 -6.44 1.90
N VAL A 101 18.39 -7.45 1.29
CA VAL A 101 16.92 -7.58 1.28
C VAL A 101 16.39 -7.67 2.72
N TYR A 102 17.00 -8.53 3.54
CA TYR A 102 16.61 -8.71 4.94
C TYR A 102 16.82 -7.45 5.77
N GLN A 103 17.95 -6.76 5.60
CA GLN A 103 18.21 -5.49 6.26
C GLN A 103 17.16 -4.44 5.90
N SER A 104 16.79 -4.35 4.62
CA SER A 104 15.77 -3.42 4.14
C SER A 104 14.39 -3.72 4.73
N LEU A 105 14.03 -5.01 4.87
CA LEU A 105 12.81 -5.41 5.56
C LEU A 105 12.81 -4.96 7.02
N MET A 106 13.89 -5.24 7.76
CA MET A 106 14.00 -4.92 9.18
C MET A 106 13.99 -3.42 9.46
N GLN A 107 14.59 -2.59 8.60
CA GLN A 107 14.56 -1.14 8.73
C GLN A 107 13.16 -0.53 8.57
N ASN A 108 12.24 -1.21 7.88
CA ASN A 108 10.87 -0.73 7.65
C ASN A 108 9.86 -1.30 8.66
N LEU A 109 10.33 -1.95 9.73
CA LEU A 109 9.52 -2.52 10.81
C LEU A 109 9.63 -1.73 12.14
N SER A 110 10.58 -0.78 12.24
CA SER A 110 10.88 0.01 13.45
C SER A 110 10.10 1.31 13.55
#